data_AF-A0A914XQD4-F1
#
_entry.id   AF-A0A914XQD4-F1
#
_cell.length_a   1.000
_cell.length_b   1.000
_cell.length_c   1.000
_cell.angle_alpha   90.00
_cell.angle_beta   90.00
_cell.angle_gamma   90.00
#
_symmetry.space_group_name_H-M   'P 1'
#
loop_
_entity.id
_entity.type
_entity.pdbx_description
1 polymer ?
#
loop_
_entity_poly.entity_id
_entity_poly.type
_entity_poly.pdbx_seq_one_letter_code
_entity_poly.pdbx_strand_id
1 'polypeptide(L)'
;MWLSCILLFFVVINSEAVIETASDEILRGSRTYIKEASPINCAKVPPTFWCTNAKLTKECGFEQLCDRYSKATKNEKLQLTIFYESLCPDCQEFIINDFYRDVYLQFGDFIKFELVPYGNAKNEDGKIKCQHGEKECAINKYHGCVLHYMPEPIPFIVCMEARIQDGSTLEKSAEKCYYTFHVQPHVADQIIHCANGDIGDKLQQEAAKRTAEAFPDPHKYVPWVLFNNVSIESQQFLISGLPIAICEFYNGDKAPGHCNSIGSNSRTLNGCAKGYFLDQDIFEA
;
A
#
# COMPACT_ATOMS: atom_id res chain seq x y z
N MET A 1 -10.37 18.26 -24.51
CA MET A 1 -11.84 18.16 -24.34
C MET A 1 -12.26 16.84 -24.98
N TRP A 2 -12.72 15.90 -24.16
CA TRP A 2 -13.49 14.69 -24.51
C TRP A 2 -12.89 13.74 -25.56
N LEU A 3 -12.16 12.71 -25.12
CA LEU A 3 -12.08 11.37 -25.73
C LEU A 3 -11.04 10.55 -24.94
N SER A 4 -11.48 9.50 -24.23
CA SER A 4 -10.71 8.27 -23.93
C SER A 4 -11.42 7.28 -22.97
N CYS A 5 -12.60 7.58 -22.42
CA CYS A 5 -13.36 6.60 -21.61
C CYS A 5 -14.31 5.66 -22.41
N ILE A 6 -14.20 5.54 -23.73
CA ILE A 6 -15.16 4.77 -24.58
C ILE A 6 -14.56 3.49 -25.20
N LEU A 7 -13.42 2.98 -24.73
CA LEU A 7 -12.73 1.87 -25.41
C LEU A 7 -12.58 0.55 -24.64
N LEU A 8 -13.46 0.27 -23.67
CA LEU A 8 -13.56 -1.07 -23.06
C LEU A 8 -14.91 -1.77 -23.27
N PHE A 9 -15.87 -1.15 -23.97
CA PHE A 9 -17.18 -1.76 -24.24
C PHE A 9 -17.31 -2.50 -25.59
N PHE A 10 -16.21 -2.68 -26.34
CA PHE A 10 -16.28 -3.22 -27.72
C PHE A 10 -15.84 -4.68 -27.91
N VAL A 11 -15.66 -5.44 -26.84
CA VAL A 11 -15.46 -6.90 -26.97
C VAL A 11 -16.48 -7.61 -26.11
N VAL A 12 -17.73 -7.66 -26.59
CA VAL A 12 -18.63 -8.84 -26.65
C VAL A 12 -19.93 -8.31 -27.30
N ILE A 13 -19.95 -8.22 -28.64
CA ILE A 13 -21.20 -8.28 -29.40
C ILE A 13 -21.11 -9.57 -30.21
N ASN A 14 -21.96 -10.54 -29.87
CA ASN A 14 -22.59 -11.47 -30.81
C ASN A 14 -23.56 -12.35 -30.05
N SER A 15 -24.85 -12.05 -30.14
CA SER A 15 -25.96 -12.99 -30.30
C SER A 15 -27.27 -12.19 -30.30
N GLU A 16 -27.85 -12.04 -31.47
CA GLU A 16 -29.24 -11.60 -31.66
C GLU A 16 -30.20 -12.57 -30.95
N ALA A 17 -31.26 -12.07 -30.30
CA ALA A 17 -32.60 -12.70 -30.34
C ALA A 17 -33.67 -11.91 -29.55
N VAL A 18 -34.60 -11.36 -30.34
CA VAL A 18 -36.06 -11.41 -30.16
C VAL A 18 -36.72 -10.50 -29.10
N ILE A 19 -37.40 -9.51 -29.66
CA ILE A 19 -38.53 -8.74 -29.13
C ILE A 19 -39.74 -9.67 -28.92
N GLU A 20 -40.37 -9.64 -27.75
CA GLU A 20 -41.79 -9.96 -27.65
C GLU A 20 -42.47 -9.09 -26.59
N THR A 21 -43.38 -8.24 -27.07
CA THR A 21 -44.29 -7.42 -26.27
C THR A 21 -45.52 -8.25 -25.90
N ALA A 22 -45.89 -8.30 -24.63
CA ALA A 22 -47.28 -8.58 -24.25
C ALA A 22 -47.65 -7.78 -22.99
N SER A 23 -48.78 -7.13 -23.14
CA SER A 23 -49.41 -6.06 -22.37
C SER A 23 -50.14 -6.52 -21.10
N ASP A 24 -50.22 -5.58 -20.16
CA ASP A 24 -51.28 -5.39 -19.16
C ASP A 24 -51.80 -6.62 -18.41
N GLU A 25 -51.23 -6.85 -17.22
CA GLU A 25 -52.03 -7.25 -16.07
C GLU A 25 -51.47 -6.65 -14.76
N ILE A 26 -52.33 -5.84 -14.13
CA ILE A 26 -52.46 -5.67 -12.68
C ILE A 26 -51.58 -4.59 -12.02
N LEU A 27 -52.17 -3.38 -12.01
CA LEU A 27 -52.12 -2.41 -10.92
C LEU A 27 -52.09 -3.10 -9.53
N ARG A 28 -50.92 -3.25 -8.91
CA ARG A 28 -50.73 -3.42 -7.46
C ARG A 28 -49.28 -3.14 -7.05
N GLY A 29 -49.06 -1.93 -6.51
CA GLY A 29 -47.99 -1.63 -5.55
C GLY A 29 -46.55 -1.57 -6.09
N SER A 30 -46.15 -0.41 -6.63
CA SER A 30 -44.72 -0.08 -6.68
C SER A 30 -44.27 0.31 -5.26
N ARG A 31 -43.86 -0.70 -4.49
CA ARG A 31 -43.11 -0.50 -3.25
C ARG A 31 -41.65 -0.40 -3.68
N THR A 32 -41.13 0.82 -3.76
CA THR A 32 -39.70 1.07 -3.90
C THR A 32 -39.00 0.38 -2.73
N TYR A 33 -38.37 -0.76 -2.98
CA TYR A 33 -37.45 -1.37 -2.03
C TYR A 33 -36.18 -0.53 -2.03
N ILE A 34 -36.12 0.45 -1.14
CA ILE A 34 -34.84 1.00 -0.69
C ILE A 34 -34.18 -0.15 0.09
N LYS A 35 -33.19 -0.82 -0.53
CA LYS A 35 -32.36 -1.81 0.15
C LYS A 35 -31.60 -1.02 1.23
N GLU A 36 -31.93 -1.24 2.51
CA GLU A 36 -31.21 -0.62 3.61
C GLU A 36 -29.73 -1.03 3.51
N ALA A 37 -28.83 -0.04 3.50
CA ALA A 37 -27.40 -0.30 3.50
C ALA A 37 -27.03 -1.14 4.73
N SER A 38 -26.25 -2.21 4.51
CA SER A 38 -25.77 -3.08 5.59
C SER A 38 -25.09 -2.25 6.71
N PRO A 39 -25.29 -2.61 7.99
CA PRO A 39 -24.72 -1.86 9.11
C PRO A 39 -23.18 -1.86 9.06
N ILE A 40 -22.59 -0.68 9.27
CA ILE A 40 -21.13 -0.49 9.23
C ILE A 40 -20.47 -1.32 10.33
N ASN A 41 -19.52 -2.18 9.95
CA ASN A 41 -18.73 -2.94 10.90
C ASN A 41 -17.52 -2.13 11.38
N CYS A 42 -17.73 -1.37 12.43
CA CYS A 42 -16.73 -0.51 13.06
C CYS A 42 -15.47 -1.26 13.55
N ALA A 43 -15.49 -2.59 13.68
CA ALA A 43 -14.30 -3.38 14.02
C ALA A 43 -13.32 -3.53 12.85
N LYS A 44 -13.73 -3.22 11.61
CA LYS A 44 -12.92 -3.31 10.40
C LYS A 44 -12.51 -1.95 9.83
N VAL A 45 -12.99 -0.85 10.41
CA VAL A 45 -12.67 0.51 9.96
C VAL A 45 -11.54 1.07 10.86
N PRO A 46 -10.39 1.46 10.29
CA PRO A 46 -9.26 2.00 11.06
C PRO A 46 -9.61 3.27 11.83
N PRO A 47 -8.99 3.51 12.99
CA PRO A 47 -9.10 4.78 13.70
C PRO A 47 -8.87 6.01 12.83
N THR A 48 -7.89 5.96 11.93
CA THR A 48 -7.66 7.00 10.91
C THR A 48 -8.93 7.35 10.13
N PHE A 49 -9.68 6.36 9.67
CA PHE A 49 -10.80 6.52 8.74
C PHE A 49 -12.08 7.04 9.38
N TRP A 50 -12.47 6.48 10.53
CA TRP A 50 -13.62 7.06 11.22
C TRP A 50 -13.26 8.43 11.80
N CYS A 51 -12.02 8.67 12.26
CA CYS A 51 -11.65 9.97 12.83
C CYS A 51 -11.49 11.12 11.85
N THR A 52 -11.37 10.84 10.55
CA THR A 52 -11.46 11.84 9.49
C THR A 52 -12.90 12.02 8.98
N ASN A 53 -13.85 11.19 9.43
CA ASN A 53 -15.25 11.22 8.99
C ASN A 53 -16.22 11.29 10.18
N ALA A 54 -16.78 12.49 10.42
CA ALA A 54 -17.69 12.73 11.55
C ALA A 54 -18.95 11.85 11.57
N LYS A 55 -19.43 11.36 10.40
CA LYS A 55 -20.57 10.45 10.33
C LYS A 55 -20.18 9.04 10.81
N LEU A 56 -19.05 8.52 10.32
CA LEU A 56 -18.49 7.23 10.75
C LEU A 56 -18.09 7.25 12.22
N THR A 57 -17.46 8.32 12.70
CA THR A 57 -17.12 8.48 14.13
C THR A 57 -18.36 8.30 15.00
N LYS A 58 -19.47 8.94 14.61
CA LYS A 58 -20.72 8.93 15.36
C LYS A 58 -21.44 7.58 15.31
N GLU A 59 -21.46 6.95 14.15
CA GLU A 59 -22.06 5.61 13.98
C GLU A 59 -21.26 4.54 14.73
N CYS A 60 -19.94 4.70 14.84
CA CYS A 60 -19.07 3.79 15.56
C CYS A 60 -18.89 4.10 17.06
N GLY A 61 -19.42 5.23 17.55
CA GLY A 61 -19.42 5.59 18.98
C GLY A 61 -18.02 5.81 19.57
N PHE A 62 -17.08 6.30 18.77
CA PHE A 62 -15.69 6.40 19.15
C PHE A 62 -15.16 7.86 19.21
N GLU A 63 -16.02 8.86 19.33
CA GLU A 63 -15.67 10.30 19.37
C GLU A 63 -14.47 10.61 20.29
N GLN A 64 -14.51 10.11 21.53
CA GLN A 64 -13.42 10.35 22.50
C GLN A 64 -12.10 9.65 22.14
N LEU A 65 -12.16 8.54 21.39
CA LEU A 65 -10.96 7.89 20.85
C LEU A 65 -10.42 8.70 19.66
N CYS A 66 -11.30 9.31 18.85
CA CYS A 66 -10.87 10.22 17.79
C CYS A 66 -10.22 11.48 18.29
N ASP A 67 -10.73 12.08 19.36
CA ASP A 67 -10.10 13.26 19.93
C ASP A 67 -8.69 12.92 20.42
N ARG A 68 -8.51 11.74 21.03
CA ARG A 68 -7.18 11.25 21.45
C ARG A 68 -6.29 10.94 20.26
N TYR A 69 -6.79 10.22 19.26
CA TYR A 69 -6.07 9.88 18.05
C TYR A 69 -5.64 11.13 17.27
N SER A 70 -6.57 12.05 17.04
CA SER A 70 -6.32 13.32 16.34
C SER A 70 -5.30 14.16 17.11
N LYS A 71 -5.43 14.26 18.44
CA LYS A 71 -4.44 14.97 19.26
C LYS A 71 -3.06 14.31 19.22
N ALA A 72 -2.98 12.98 19.22
CA ALA A 72 -1.73 12.24 19.22
C ALA A 72 -1.03 12.21 17.85
N THR A 73 -1.77 12.40 16.76
CA THR A 73 -1.24 12.36 15.39
C THR A 73 -1.11 13.73 14.75
N LYS A 74 -1.62 14.78 15.41
CA LYS A 74 -1.58 16.14 14.89
C LYS A 74 -0.13 16.61 14.70
N ASN A 75 0.21 16.98 13.48
CA ASN A 75 1.55 17.41 13.05
C ASN A 75 2.65 16.34 13.21
N GLU A 76 2.28 15.09 13.48
CA GLU A 76 3.21 13.97 13.47
C GLU A 76 3.37 13.42 12.04
N LYS A 77 4.51 12.78 11.77
CA LYS A 77 4.72 12.11 10.49
C LYS A 77 3.77 10.92 10.35
N LEU A 78 3.17 10.77 9.17
CA LEU A 78 2.40 9.58 8.82
C LEU A 78 3.36 8.39 8.74
N GLN A 79 3.08 7.27 9.40
CA GLN A 79 3.87 6.05 9.24
C GLN A 79 3.34 5.27 8.03
N LEU A 80 4.21 4.98 7.06
CA LEU A 80 3.91 4.14 5.92
C LEU A 80 4.79 2.88 6.00
N THR A 81 4.18 1.73 6.17
CA THR A 81 4.89 0.44 6.17
C THR A 81 4.58 -0.33 4.90
N ILE A 82 5.62 -0.89 4.29
CA ILE A 82 5.55 -1.63 3.03
C ILE A 82 6.13 -3.03 3.25
N PHE A 83 5.29 -4.04 3.07
CA PHE A 83 5.75 -5.43 2.97
C PHE A 83 5.92 -5.80 1.50
N TYR A 84 7.09 -6.35 1.16
CA TYR A 84 7.44 -6.66 -0.22
C TYR A 84 8.42 -7.83 -0.33
N GLU A 85 8.55 -8.37 -1.53
CA GLU A 85 9.52 -9.40 -1.90
C GLU A 85 10.40 -8.90 -3.03
N SER A 86 11.70 -9.18 -2.95
CA SER A 86 12.70 -8.63 -3.87
C SER A 86 12.69 -9.20 -5.28
N LEU A 87 12.04 -10.34 -5.53
CA LEU A 87 11.90 -10.91 -6.88
C LEU A 87 10.44 -10.96 -7.37
N CYS A 88 9.50 -10.36 -6.64
CA CYS A 88 8.12 -10.22 -7.07
C CYS A 88 8.00 -9.04 -8.05
N PRO A 89 7.63 -9.25 -9.33
CA PRO A 89 7.59 -8.19 -10.34
C PRO A 89 6.74 -6.98 -9.94
N ASP A 90 5.56 -7.21 -9.35
CA ASP A 90 4.67 -6.15 -8.88
C ASP A 90 5.29 -5.36 -7.71
N CYS A 91 6.07 -6.02 -6.85
CA CYS A 91 6.82 -5.33 -5.79
C CYS A 91 7.93 -4.45 -6.36
N GLN A 92 8.68 -4.93 -7.37
CA GLN A 92 9.76 -4.14 -7.96
C GLN A 92 9.19 -2.90 -8.63
N GLU A 93 8.15 -3.07 -9.45
CA GLU A 93 7.46 -1.97 -10.14
C GLU A 93 6.93 -0.95 -9.13
N PHE A 94 6.26 -1.43 -8.08
CA PHE A 94 5.76 -0.59 -6.99
C PHE A 94 6.89 0.18 -6.29
N ILE A 95 7.98 -0.50 -5.89
CA ILE A 95 9.09 0.16 -5.17
C ILE A 95 9.76 1.22 -6.04
N ILE A 96 9.97 0.94 -7.33
CA ILE A 96 10.70 1.82 -8.25
C ILE A 96 9.85 3.02 -8.68
N ASN A 97 8.57 2.80 -8.98
CA ASN A 97 7.72 3.82 -9.56
C ASN A 97 6.75 4.40 -8.53
N ASP A 98 5.72 3.65 -8.14
CA ASP A 98 4.64 4.16 -7.27
C ASP A 98 5.16 4.66 -5.92
N PHE A 99 6.06 3.93 -5.28
CA PHE A 99 6.63 4.33 -4.01
C PHE A 99 7.72 5.39 -4.17
N TYR A 100 8.80 5.10 -4.89
CA TYR A 100 9.94 6.02 -4.86
C TYR A 100 9.64 7.35 -5.56
N ARG A 101 9.04 7.31 -6.77
CA ARG A 101 8.80 8.54 -7.54
C ARG A 101 7.66 9.35 -6.98
N ASP A 102 6.53 8.70 -6.70
CA ASP A 102 5.31 9.42 -6.37
C ASP A 102 5.18 9.68 -4.87
N VAL A 103 5.79 8.85 -4.03
CA VAL A 103 5.71 8.98 -2.57
C VAL A 103 7.01 9.51 -1.96
N TYR A 104 8.12 8.77 -2.06
CA TYR A 104 9.35 9.09 -1.33
C TYR A 104 9.89 10.49 -1.65
N LEU A 105 10.01 10.82 -2.94
CA LEU A 105 10.54 12.11 -3.39
C LEU A 105 9.62 13.31 -3.09
N GLN A 106 8.31 13.08 -3.01
CA GLN A 106 7.31 14.16 -2.85
C GLN A 106 6.88 14.38 -1.39
N PHE A 107 6.92 13.32 -0.56
CA PHE A 107 6.32 13.30 0.76
C PHE A 107 7.29 12.92 1.90
N GLY A 108 8.58 12.68 1.62
CA GLY A 108 9.52 12.15 2.62
C GLY A 108 9.67 12.98 3.91
N ASP A 109 9.45 14.29 3.85
CA ASP A 109 9.46 15.15 5.05
C ASP A 109 8.26 14.90 5.98
N PHE A 110 7.17 14.35 5.46
CA PHE A 110 5.89 14.15 6.15
C PHE A 110 5.62 12.69 6.51
N ILE A 111 6.42 11.77 5.98
CA ILE A 111 6.22 10.34 6.16
C ILE A 111 7.42 9.72 6.88
N LYS A 112 7.14 8.81 7.79
CA LYS A 112 8.11 7.86 8.32
C LYS A 112 7.92 6.54 7.56
N PHE A 113 8.92 6.16 6.79
CA PHE A 113 8.88 4.95 5.99
C PHE A 113 9.42 3.75 6.78
N GLU A 114 8.77 2.60 6.63
CA GLU A 114 9.24 1.29 7.10
C GLU A 114 9.13 0.29 5.94
N LEU A 115 10.26 -0.23 5.47
CA LEU A 115 10.30 -1.27 4.45
C LEU A 115 10.60 -2.60 5.12
N VAL A 116 9.84 -3.64 4.78
CA VAL A 116 10.00 -4.99 5.34
C VAL A 116 10.18 -6.00 4.20
N PRO A 117 11.43 -6.34 3.83
CA PRO A 117 11.73 -7.32 2.79
C PRO A 117 11.54 -8.74 3.32
N TYR A 118 10.36 -9.30 3.10
CA TYR A 118 9.98 -10.65 3.53
C TYR A 118 8.80 -11.17 2.70
N GLY A 119 7.71 -10.39 2.70
CA GLY A 119 6.48 -10.69 1.97
C GLY A 119 5.87 -12.04 2.31
N ASN A 120 5.58 -12.84 1.29
CA ASN A 120 4.96 -14.16 1.44
C ASN A 120 5.96 -15.28 1.75
N ALA A 121 7.20 -14.94 2.12
CA ALA A 121 8.13 -15.93 2.64
C ALA A 121 7.54 -16.65 3.86
N LYS A 122 7.99 -17.88 4.10
CA LYS A 122 7.56 -18.72 5.22
C LYS A 122 8.73 -19.00 6.13
N ASN A 123 8.48 -19.00 7.43
CA ASN A 123 9.43 -19.46 8.42
C ASN A 123 9.10 -20.90 8.80
N GLU A 124 9.89 -21.85 8.33
CA GLU A 124 9.78 -23.27 8.64
C GLU A 124 10.90 -23.65 9.62
N ASP A 125 10.58 -23.69 10.90
CA ASP A 125 11.50 -24.05 11.99
C ASP A 125 12.81 -23.24 12.03
N GLY A 126 12.71 -21.92 11.81
CA GLY A 126 13.85 -21.01 11.78
C GLY A 126 14.50 -20.89 10.41
N LYS A 127 14.10 -21.70 9.42
CA LYS A 127 14.54 -21.56 8.03
C LYS A 127 13.52 -20.73 7.24
N ILE A 128 13.97 -19.63 6.66
CA ILE A 128 13.15 -18.82 5.75
C ILE A 128 13.11 -19.48 4.37
N LYS A 129 11.92 -19.63 3.80
CA LYS A 129 11.66 -20.08 2.44
C LYS A 129 10.87 -19.02 1.68
N CYS A 130 11.43 -18.53 0.58
CA CYS A 130 10.82 -17.48 -0.23
C CYS A 130 10.15 -18.06 -1.49
N GLN A 131 9.17 -17.37 -2.05
CA GLN A 131 8.36 -17.89 -3.16
C GLN A 131 9.18 -18.06 -4.44
N HIS A 132 10.14 -17.16 -4.66
CA HIS A 132 11.02 -17.16 -5.83
C HIS A 132 12.37 -17.83 -5.52
N GLY A 133 12.42 -18.65 -4.46
CA GLY A 133 13.56 -19.48 -4.09
C GLY A 133 14.67 -18.75 -3.32
N GLU A 134 15.82 -19.42 -3.20
CA GLU A 134 16.93 -18.96 -2.34
C GLU A 134 17.55 -17.62 -2.79
N LYS A 135 17.43 -17.28 -4.08
CA LYS A 135 17.89 -15.97 -4.59
C LYS A 135 17.10 -14.81 -3.99
N GLU A 136 15.79 -14.94 -3.92
CA GLU A 136 14.93 -13.95 -3.26
C GLU A 136 15.24 -13.85 -1.77
N CYS A 137 15.42 -14.98 -1.09
CA CYS A 137 15.80 -14.95 0.32
C CYS A 137 17.12 -14.23 0.55
N ALA A 138 18.12 -14.48 -0.31
CA ALA A 138 19.41 -13.79 -0.24
C ALA A 138 19.26 -12.28 -0.45
N ILE A 139 18.45 -11.85 -1.42
CA ILE A 139 18.23 -10.42 -1.69
C ILE A 139 17.38 -9.77 -0.58
N ASN A 140 16.33 -10.44 -0.08
CA ASN A 140 15.54 -9.96 1.06
C ASN A 140 16.42 -9.76 2.31
N LYS A 141 17.28 -10.73 2.61
CA LYS A 141 18.28 -10.65 3.69
C LYS A 141 19.23 -9.47 3.47
N TYR A 142 19.71 -9.29 2.24
CA TYR A 142 20.58 -8.18 1.88
C TYR A 142 19.89 -6.82 2.07
N HIS A 143 18.63 -6.66 1.63
CA HIS A 143 17.82 -5.46 1.86
C HIS A 143 17.63 -5.18 3.36
N GLY A 144 17.41 -6.22 4.17
CA GLY A 144 17.39 -6.10 5.64
C GLY A 144 18.69 -5.52 6.20
N CYS A 145 19.84 -5.99 5.72
CA CYS A 145 21.15 -5.46 6.12
C CYS A 145 21.39 -4.02 5.66
N VAL A 146 20.93 -3.65 4.47
CA VAL A 146 20.95 -2.26 3.99
C VAL A 146 20.14 -1.36 4.91
N LEU A 147 18.92 -1.75 5.26
CA LEU A 147 18.05 -1.02 6.21
C LEU A 147 18.69 -0.87 7.59
N HIS A 148 19.50 -1.83 8.01
CA HIS A 148 20.16 -1.82 9.32
C HIS A 148 21.38 -0.90 9.39
N TYR A 149 22.23 -0.89 8.35
CA TYR A 149 23.52 -0.19 8.39
C TYR A 149 23.54 1.15 7.64
N MET A 150 22.64 1.38 6.70
CA MET A 150 22.62 2.64 5.94
C MET A 150 21.73 3.69 6.61
N PRO A 151 22.18 4.95 6.73
CA PRO A 151 21.34 6.03 7.23
C PRO A 151 20.20 6.39 6.27
N GLU A 152 20.47 6.30 4.96
CA GLU A 152 19.51 6.61 3.89
C GLU A 152 19.34 5.38 2.96
N PRO A 153 18.65 4.32 3.43
CA PRO A 153 18.64 3.02 2.76
C PRO A 153 17.75 2.97 1.51
N ILE A 154 16.70 3.80 1.45
CA ILE A 154 15.63 3.68 0.43
C ILE A 154 16.17 3.90 -1.00
N PRO A 155 16.92 4.97 -1.31
CA PRO A 155 17.47 5.15 -2.66
C PRO A 155 18.38 3.98 -3.08
N PHE A 156 19.11 3.39 -2.13
CA PHE A 156 19.95 2.22 -2.39
C PHE A 156 19.11 0.99 -2.75
N ILE A 157 18.05 0.70 -1.98
CA ILE A 157 17.13 -0.41 -2.26
C ILE A 157 16.46 -0.23 -3.62
N VAL A 158 16.01 0.97 -3.96
CA VAL A 158 15.39 1.26 -5.27
C VAL A 158 16.38 1.03 -6.42
N CYS A 159 17.65 1.40 -6.24
CA CYS A 159 18.71 1.12 -7.21
C CYS A 159 18.94 -0.38 -7.41
N MET A 160 18.88 -1.16 -6.32
CA MET A 160 19.01 -2.61 -6.35
C MET A 160 17.83 -3.24 -7.08
N GLU A 161 16.59 -2.91 -6.70
CA GLU A 161 15.36 -3.40 -7.32
C GLU A 161 15.36 -3.16 -8.83
N ALA A 162 15.66 -1.93 -9.27
CA ALA A 162 15.71 -1.60 -10.70
C ALA A 162 16.70 -2.47 -11.49
N ARG A 163 17.88 -2.74 -10.93
CA ARG A 163 18.89 -3.56 -11.63
C ARG A 163 18.55 -5.04 -11.63
N ILE A 164 17.96 -5.52 -10.54
CA ILE A 164 17.53 -6.91 -10.42
C ILE A 164 16.35 -7.17 -11.36
N GLN A 165 15.41 -6.22 -11.46
CA GLN A 165 14.32 -6.23 -12.45
C GLN A 165 14.87 -6.31 -13.88
N ASP A 166 15.96 -5.58 -14.18
CA ASP A 166 16.70 -5.64 -15.45
C ASP A 166 17.54 -6.93 -15.66
N GLY A 167 17.49 -7.87 -14.71
CA GLY A 167 18.17 -9.17 -14.81
C GLY A 167 19.61 -9.22 -14.26
N SER A 168 20.04 -8.20 -13.51
CA SER A 168 21.35 -8.22 -12.84
C SER A 168 21.35 -9.15 -11.61
N THR A 169 22.53 -9.67 -11.25
CA THR A 169 22.70 -10.44 -10.02
C THR A 169 22.79 -9.51 -8.80
N LEU A 170 22.57 -10.05 -7.61
CA LEU A 170 22.71 -9.33 -6.33
C LEU A 170 24.05 -8.59 -6.23
N GLU A 171 25.16 -9.26 -6.57
CA GLU A 171 26.51 -8.73 -6.44
C GLU A 171 26.76 -7.58 -7.42
N LYS A 172 26.36 -7.75 -8.68
CA LYS A 172 26.51 -6.71 -9.72
C LYS A 172 25.63 -5.50 -9.42
N SER A 173 24.42 -5.74 -8.94
CA SER A 173 23.52 -4.67 -8.50
C SER A 173 24.12 -3.90 -7.33
N ALA A 174 24.59 -4.61 -6.30
CA ALA A 174 25.20 -4.03 -5.12
C ALA A 174 26.43 -3.20 -5.45
N GLU A 175 27.38 -3.76 -6.20
CA GLU A 175 28.60 -3.06 -6.64
C GLU A 175 28.25 -1.75 -7.35
N LYS A 176 27.30 -1.80 -8.30
CA LYS A 176 26.91 -0.62 -9.05
C LYS A 176 26.19 0.42 -8.18
N CYS A 177 25.35 0.00 -7.24
CA CYS A 177 24.67 0.90 -6.32
C CYS A 177 25.63 1.51 -5.29
N TYR A 178 26.61 0.74 -4.78
CA TYR A 178 27.67 1.27 -3.91
C TYR A 178 28.47 2.38 -4.60
N TYR A 179 28.83 2.15 -5.87
CA TYR A 179 29.49 3.18 -6.68
C TYR A 179 28.60 4.41 -6.88
N THR A 180 27.31 4.21 -7.19
CA THR A 180 26.35 5.29 -7.50
C THR A 180 26.12 6.21 -6.31
N PHE A 181 26.04 5.65 -5.09
CA PHE A 181 25.77 6.40 -3.87
C PHE A 181 27.04 6.74 -3.07
N HIS A 182 28.23 6.49 -3.62
CA HIS A 182 29.52 6.72 -2.95
C HIS A 182 29.57 6.12 -1.53
N VAL A 183 29.05 4.90 -1.39
CA VAL A 183 28.98 4.22 -0.09
C VAL A 183 30.40 3.95 0.40
N GLN A 184 30.65 4.27 1.68
CA GLN A 184 31.97 4.08 2.26
C GLN A 184 32.30 2.57 2.30
N PRO A 185 33.55 2.16 1.99
CA PRO A 185 33.92 0.75 1.96
C PRO A 185 33.57 0.00 3.24
N HIS A 186 33.80 0.61 4.41
CA HIS A 186 33.49 -0.02 5.69
C HIS A 186 31.99 -0.33 5.89
N VAL A 187 31.09 0.50 5.35
CA VAL A 187 29.63 0.27 5.41
C VAL A 187 29.24 -0.85 4.45
N ALA A 188 29.80 -0.85 3.25
CA ALA A 188 29.58 -1.94 2.29
C ALA A 188 30.04 -3.29 2.87
N ASP A 189 31.20 -3.32 3.51
CA ASP A 189 31.74 -4.51 4.19
C ASP A 189 30.80 -4.98 5.31
N GLN A 190 30.27 -4.07 6.14
CA GLN A 190 29.30 -4.41 7.18
C GLN A 190 28.03 -5.06 6.61
N ILE A 191 27.51 -4.52 5.50
CA ILE A 191 26.31 -5.06 4.84
C ILE A 191 26.60 -6.44 4.25
N ILE A 192 27.75 -6.63 3.60
CA ILE A 192 28.16 -7.92 3.03
C ILE A 192 28.33 -8.96 4.14
N HIS A 193 29.00 -8.61 5.25
CA HIS A 193 29.15 -9.51 6.39
C HIS A 193 27.82 -9.84 7.05
N CYS A 194 26.93 -8.86 7.18
CA CYS A 194 25.57 -9.07 7.69
C CYS A 194 24.77 -10.04 6.80
N ALA A 195 24.79 -9.84 5.48
CA ALA A 195 24.05 -10.67 4.53
C ALA A 195 24.54 -12.13 4.51
N ASN A 196 25.80 -12.36 4.89
CA ASN A 196 26.40 -13.70 4.95
C ASN A 196 26.44 -14.29 6.38
N GLY A 197 25.90 -13.60 7.38
CA GLY A 197 26.00 -14.01 8.78
C GLY A 197 24.70 -13.98 9.55
N ASP A 198 24.80 -14.27 10.85
CA ASP A 198 23.67 -14.43 11.77
C ASP A 198 22.85 -13.13 11.95
N ILE A 199 23.47 -11.96 11.77
CA ILE A 199 22.76 -10.67 11.86
C ILE A 199 21.68 -10.60 10.78
N GLY A 200 22.00 -10.94 9.53
CA GLY A 200 21.00 -10.95 8.47
C GLY A 200 19.92 -12.00 8.69
N ASP A 201 20.27 -13.17 9.26
CA ASP A 201 19.28 -14.20 9.56
C ASP A 201 18.31 -13.72 10.64
N LYS A 202 18.84 -13.07 11.68
CA LYS A 202 18.02 -12.42 12.71
C LYS A 202 17.12 -11.33 12.12
N LEU A 203 17.64 -10.49 11.21
CA LEU A 203 16.84 -9.47 10.54
C LEU A 203 15.70 -10.07 9.70
N GLN A 204 15.94 -11.21 9.05
CA GLN A 204 14.88 -11.93 8.34
C GLN A 204 13.83 -12.54 9.29
N GLN A 205 14.24 -13.02 10.46
CA GLN A 205 13.31 -13.47 11.51
C GLN A 205 12.48 -12.31 12.09
N GLU A 206 13.10 -11.15 12.28
CA GLU A 206 12.43 -9.92 12.69
C GLU A 206 11.43 -9.44 11.62
N ALA A 207 11.80 -9.51 10.34
CA ALA A 207 10.91 -9.19 9.22
C ALA A 207 9.73 -10.18 9.10
N ALA A 208 9.96 -11.47 9.37
CA ALA A 208 8.91 -12.49 9.46
C ALA A 208 7.90 -12.15 10.56
N LYS A 209 8.39 -11.85 11.76
CA LYS A 209 7.56 -11.45 12.92
C LYS A 209 6.78 -10.18 12.61
N ARG A 210 7.44 -9.17 12.03
CA ARG A 210 6.82 -7.89 11.69
C ARG A 210 5.71 -8.01 10.66
N THR A 211 5.89 -8.89 9.68
CA THR A 211 4.87 -9.22 8.66
C THR A 211 3.70 -9.99 9.27
N ALA A 212 3.95 -10.89 10.22
CA ALA A 212 2.90 -11.63 10.94
C ALA A 212 2.09 -10.76 11.93
N GLU A 213 2.65 -9.64 12.39
CA GLU A 213 1.99 -8.65 13.25
C GLU A 213 1.03 -7.72 12.50
N ALA A 214 0.84 -7.91 11.19
CA ALA A 214 -0.17 -7.19 10.41
C ALA A 214 -1.56 -7.34 11.04
N PHE A 215 -2.19 -6.21 11.37
CA PHE A 215 -3.46 -6.16 12.09
C PHE A 215 -4.31 -4.95 11.65
N PRO A 216 -5.65 -5.03 11.60
CA PRO A 216 -6.48 -6.20 11.90
C PRO A 216 -6.42 -7.32 10.86
N ASP A 217 -6.17 -7.00 9.60
CA ASP A 217 -6.16 -7.99 8.53
C ASP A 217 -4.74 -8.50 8.28
N PRO A 218 -4.52 -9.83 8.21
CA PRO A 218 -3.24 -10.37 7.78
C PRO A 218 -2.98 -9.99 6.32
N HIS A 219 -1.71 -9.78 5.96
CA HIS A 219 -1.35 -9.60 4.55
C HIS A 219 -1.73 -10.87 3.75
N LYS A 220 -2.22 -10.69 2.52
CA LYS A 220 -2.64 -11.80 1.64
C LYS A 220 -1.86 -11.91 0.34
N TYR A 221 -1.15 -10.85 -0.01
CA TYR A 221 -0.31 -10.73 -1.19
C TYR A 221 0.72 -9.62 -0.94
N VAL A 222 1.60 -9.39 -1.92
CA VAL A 222 2.53 -8.27 -1.93
C VAL A 222 2.49 -7.55 -3.28
N PRO A 223 2.84 -6.24 -3.36
CA PRO A 223 3.15 -5.37 -2.23
C PRO A 223 1.94 -5.15 -1.32
N TRP A 224 2.19 -4.95 -0.02
CA TRP A 224 1.15 -4.72 0.98
C TRP A 224 1.49 -3.50 1.84
N VAL A 225 0.54 -2.59 1.98
CA VAL A 225 0.78 -1.27 2.58
C VAL A 225 -0.07 -1.06 3.82
N LEU A 226 0.57 -0.56 4.88
CA LEU A 226 -0.09 -0.15 6.13
C LEU A 226 0.12 1.35 6.34
N PHE A 227 -0.93 2.00 6.83
CA PHE A 227 -0.88 3.37 7.32
C PHE A 227 -1.00 3.37 8.84
N ASN A 228 -0.07 4.02 9.53
CA ASN A 228 -0.01 4.06 11.00
C ASN A 228 -0.10 2.66 11.64
N ASN A 229 0.58 1.68 11.03
CA ASN A 229 0.59 0.27 11.42
C ASN A 229 -0.77 -0.42 11.40
N VAL A 230 -1.75 0.11 10.67
CA VAL A 230 -3.05 -0.53 10.47
C VAL A 230 -3.08 -1.18 9.09
N SER A 231 -3.39 -2.48 9.07
CA SER A 231 -3.48 -3.36 7.91
C SER A 231 -4.95 -3.62 7.59
N ILE A 232 -5.40 -3.12 6.43
CA ILE A 232 -6.79 -3.25 5.98
C ILE A 232 -6.79 -3.82 4.58
N GLU A 233 -7.37 -5.00 4.45
CA GLU A 233 -7.46 -5.69 3.17
C GLU A 233 -8.28 -4.89 2.15
N SER A 234 -9.44 -4.40 2.56
CA SER A 234 -10.36 -3.68 1.67
C SER A 234 -9.84 -2.33 1.21
N GLN A 235 -8.66 -1.89 1.66
CA GLN A 235 -8.06 -0.60 1.33
C GLN A 235 -6.75 -0.72 0.54
N GLN A 236 -6.30 -1.95 0.25
CA GLN A 236 -5.10 -2.14 -0.55
C GLN A 236 -5.26 -1.62 -1.99
N PHE A 237 -6.49 -1.37 -2.48
CA PHE A 237 -6.71 -0.68 -3.75
C PHE A 237 -6.11 0.74 -3.79
N LEU A 238 -5.90 1.37 -2.62
CA LEU A 238 -5.27 2.69 -2.48
C LEU A 238 -3.80 2.72 -2.89
N ILE A 239 -3.15 1.56 -3.06
CA ILE A 239 -1.77 1.44 -3.55
C ILE A 239 -1.59 2.19 -4.89
N SER A 240 -2.58 2.09 -5.78
CA SER A 240 -2.58 2.80 -7.07
C SER A 240 -2.73 4.33 -6.98
N GLY A 241 -3.08 4.84 -5.79
CA GLY A 241 -3.35 6.24 -5.51
C GLY A 241 -2.69 6.72 -4.23
N LEU A 242 -1.50 6.19 -3.89
CA LEU A 242 -0.82 6.50 -2.62
C LEU A 242 -0.69 8.00 -2.33
N PRO A 243 -0.32 8.88 -3.29
CA PRO A 243 -0.27 10.33 -3.03
C PRO A 243 -1.60 10.90 -2.52
N ILE A 244 -2.73 10.43 -3.06
CA ILE A 244 -4.07 10.86 -2.64
C ILE A 244 -4.35 10.33 -1.22
N ALA A 245 -4.11 9.04 -0.99
CA ALA A 245 -4.31 8.41 0.30
C ALA A 245 -3.47 9.07 1.41
N ILE A 246 -2.21 9.41 1.13
CA ILE A 246 -1.33 10.14 2.04
C ILE A 246 -1.92 11.49 2.40
N CYS A 247 -2.41 12.25 1.41
CA CYS A 247 -3.03 13.54 1.65
C CYS A 247 -4.32 13.43 2.48
N GLU A 248 -5.06 12.33 2.36
CA GLU A 248 -6.25 12.06 3.18
C GLU A 248 -5.92 11.64 4.61
N PHE A 249 -4.86 10.84 4.83
CA PHE A 249 -4.49 10.35 6.16
C PHE A 249 -3.56 11.27 6.94
N TYR A 250 -2.87 12.20 6.28
CA TYR A 250 -1.96 13.11 6.93
C TYR A 250 -2.73 14.16 7.76
N ASN A 251 -2.56 14.11 9.07
CA ASN A 251 -3.20 14.99 10.03
C ASN A 251 -2.24 16.10 10.49
N GLY A 252 -1.95 17.08 9.62
CA GLY A 252 -1.07 18.19 9.96
C GLY A 252 -1.60 19.54 9.49
N ASP A 253 -1.30 20.60 10.25
CA ASP A 253 -1.69 21.98 9.94
C ASP A 253 -1.04 22.48 8.63
N LYS A 254 0.11 21.90 8.26
CA LYS A 254 0.79 22.14 6.98
C LYS A 254 0.84 20.83 6.19
N ALA A 255 -0.11 20.68 5.28
CA ALA A 255 -0.10 19.57 4.33
C ALA A 255 1.11 19.67 3.38
N PRO A 256 1.65 18.54 2.90
CA PRO A 256 2.62 18.51 1.82
C PRO A 256 2.16 19.39 0.65
N GLY A 257 3.08 20.18 0.06
CA GLY A 257 2.74 21.10 -1.04
C GLY A 257 2.04 20.38 -2.20
N HIS A 258 2.40 19.11 -2.42
CA HIS A 258 1.82 18.23 -3.42
C HIS A 258 0.32 17.93 -3.20
N CYS A 259 -0.17 17.96 -1.95
CA CYS A 259 -1.60 17.79 -1.65
C CYS A 259 -2.45 18.95 -2.20
N ASN A 260 -1.90 20.16 -2.26
CA ASN A 260 -2.60 21.32 -2.80
C ASN A 260 -2.73 21.25 -4.33
N SER A 261 -1.74 20.68 -5.03
CA SER A 261 -1.80 20.44 -6.47
C SER A 261 -2.72 19.28 -6.84
N ILE A 262 -2.81 18.23 -6.01
CA ILE A 262 -3.80 17.16 -6.17
C ILE A 262 -5.21 17.72 -5.93
N GLY A 263 -5.37 18.60 -4.93
CA GLY A 263 -6.62 19.29 -4.58
C GLY A 263 -7.29 20.08 -5.71
N SER A 264 -6.51 20.67 -6.62
CA SER A 264 -7.03 21.46 -7.75
C SER A 264 -7.65 20.59 -8.85
N ASN A 265 -7.09 19.41 -9.12
CA ASN A 265 -7.70 18.36 -9.96
C ASN A 265 -8.75 17.55 -9.20
N SER A 266 -8.66 17.52 -7.87
CA SER A 266 -9.59 16.84 -6.97
C SER A 266 -10.92 17.56 -6.78
N ARG A 267 -11.17 18.79 -7.28
CA ARG A 267 -12.58 19.25 -7.36
C ARG A 267 -13.44 18.38 -8.29
N THR A 268 -12.81 17.66 -9.22
CA THR A 268 -13.44 16.64 -10.08
C THR A 268 -13.40 15.25 -9.43
N LEU A 269 -12.35 14.91 -8.67
CA LEU A 269 -12.23 13.63 -7.95
C LEU A 269 -12.88 13.64 -6.56
N ASN A 270 -13.24 14.77 -5.97
CA ASN A 270 -14.01 14.84 -4.73
C ASN A 270 -15.42 14.28 -4.95
N GLY A 271 -15.91 14.27 -6.20
CA GLY A 271 -17.09 13.51 -6.60
C GLY A 271 -16.82 12.01 -6.75
N CYS A 272 -15.61 11.61 -7.17
CA CYS A 272 -15.25 10.20 -7.31
C CYS A 272 -14.73 9.55 -6.02
N ALA A 273 -14.03 10.24 -5.13
CA ALA A 273 -13.60 9.70 -3.84
C ALA A 273 -14.77 9.71 -2.87
N LYS A 274 -15.47 10.85 -2.65
CA LYS A 274 -16.72 10.81 -1.87
C LYS A 274 -17.81 9.95 -2.52
N GLY A 275 -17.85 9.86 -3.85
CA GLY A 275 -18.74 8.95 -4.58
C GLY A 275 -18.34 7.49 -4.39
N TYR A 276 -17.10 7.09 -4.69
CA TYR A 276 -16.65 5.69 -4.52
C TYR A 276 -16.65 5.23 -3.06
N PHE A 277 -16.36 6.11 -2.09
CA PHE A 277 -16.47 5.80 -0.66
C PHE A 277 -17.93 5.71 -0.17
N LEU A 278 -18.92 6.12 -0.98
CA LEU A 278 -20.37 6.05 -0.66
C LEU A 278 -21.18 5.13 -1.61
N ASP A 279 -20.71 4.86 -2.83
CA ASP A 279 -21.42 4.14 -3.91
C ASP A 279 -20.86 2.74 -4.21
N GLN A 280 -19.76 2.30 -3.57
CA GLN A 280 -19.44 0.87 -3.60
C GLN A 280 -20.16 0.19 -2.45
N ASP A 281 -21.17 -0.60 -2.81
CA ASP A 281 -21.70 -1.71 -2.04
C ASP A 281 -20.55 -2.64 -1.58
N ILE A 282 -19.87 -2.27 -0.48
CA ILE A 282 -18.73 -3.01 0.12
C ILE A 282 -19.20 -4.28 0.87
N PHE A 283 -20.41 -4.78 0.57
CA PHE A 283 -20.91 -6.05 1.07
C PHE A 283 -21.78 -6.77 0.04
N GLU A 284 -21.22 -7.11 -1.13
CA GLU A 284 -21.76 -8.20 -1.93
C GLU A 284 -20.68 -9.28 -2.12
N ALA A 285 -20.94 -10.43 -1.50
CA ALA A 285 -20.42 -11.74 -1.91
C ALA A 285 -21.44 -12.38 -2.86
#